data_AF-A0A8J6XCQ4-F1
#
_entry.id   AF-A0A8J6XCQ4-F1
#
_cell.length_a   1.000
_cell.length_b   1.000
_cell.length_c   1.000
_cell.angle_alpha   90.00
_cell.angle_beta   90.00
_cell.angle_gamma   90.00
#
_symmetry.space_group_name_H-M   'P 1'
#
loop_
_entity.id
_entity.type
_entity.pdbx_description
1 polymer ?
#
loop_
_entity_poly.entity_id
_entity_poly.type
_entity_poly.pdbx_seq_one_letter_code
_entity_poly.pdbx_strand_id
1 'polypeptide(L)'
;MTIKQQLIQEIESTSESLLVETLNFLRFLKTKQIKGQSEITESTQPNGSQETPPENSQLPYRPASGRSILRHAGTWAGDDYEECLQLVYATRGKANFAYDNSFDDVSA
;
A
#
# COMPACT_ATOMS: atom_id res chain seq x y z
N MET A 1 -13.06 -22.94 -29.46
CA MET A 1 -12.94 -22.70 -28.00
C MET A 1 -13.09 -21.22 -27.73
N THR A 2 -13.87 -20.84 -26.72
CA THR A 2 -13.91 -19.44 -26.25
C THR A 2 -12.79 -19.20 -25.24
N ILE A 3 -12.33 -17.95 -25.09
CA ILE A 3 -11.29 -17.59 -24.09
C ILE A 3 -11.70 -18.02 -22.68
N LYS A 4 -13.00 -17.89 -22.34
CA LYS A 4 -13.55 -18.34 -21.07
C LYS A 4 -13.38 -19.86 -20.87
N GLN A 5 -13.59 -20.67 -21.91
CA GLN A 5 -13.42 -22.12 -21.84
C GLN A 5 -11.95 -22.52 -21.68
N GLN A 6 -11.04 -21.85 -22.40
CA GLN A 6 -9.60 -22.08 -22.24
C GLN A 6 -9.14 -21.75 -20.81
N LEU A 7 -9.65 -20.66 -20.25
CA LEU A 7 -9.31 -20.26 -18.88
C LEU A 7 -9.78 -21.28 -17.83
N ILE A 8 -10.99 -21.83 -17.99
CA ILE A 8 -11.52 -22.86 -17.09
C ILE A 8 -10.68 -24.14 -17.18
N GLN A 9 -10.34 -24.57 -18.38
CA GLN A 9 -9.53 -25.78 -18.61
C GLN A 9 -8.12 -25.65 -17.99
N GLU A 10 -7.50 -24.48 -18.08
CA GLU A 10 -6.20 -24.23 -17.45
C GLU A 10 -6.30 -24.22 -15.93
N ILE A 11 -7.36 -23.62 -15.36
CA ILE A 11 -7.59 -23.57 -13.91
C ILE A 11 -7.76 -24.99 -13.32
N GLU A 12 -8.47 -25.87 -14.01
CA GLU A 12 -8.70 -27.26 -13.55
C GLU A 12 -7.42 -28.12 -13.53
N SER A 13 -6.41 -27.78 -14.33
CA SER A 13 -5.15 -28.52 -14.44
C SER A 13 -3.99 -27.89 -13.65
N THR A 14 -4.22 -26.72 -13.05
CA THR A 14 -3.18 -25.94 -12.34
C THR A 14 -3.14 -26.26 -10.85
N SER A 15 -1.94 -26.23 -10.25
CA SER A 15 -1.75 -26.41 -8.80
C SER A 15 -2.28 -25.24 -7.97
N GLU A 16 -2.76 -25.50 -6.76
CA GLU A 16 -3.35 -24.50 -5.84
C GLU A 16 -2.48 -23.25 -5.59
N SER A 17 -1.15 -23.39 -5.49
CA SER A 17 -0.23 -22.27 -5.29
C SER A 17 -0.27 -21.25 -6.44
N LEU A 18 -0.30 -21.73 -7.68
CA LEU A 18 -0.42 -20.91 -8.88
C LEU A 18 -1.83 -20.32 -9.04
N LEU A 19 -2.87 -21.03 -8.57
CA LEU A 19 -4.24 -20.51 -8.54
C LEU A 19 -4.35 -19.29 -7.63
N VAL A 20 -3.70 -19.30 -6.46
CA VAL A 20 -3.67 -18.15 -5.53
C VAL A 20 -3.03 -16.92 -6.18
N GLU A 21 -1.88 -17.09 -6.85
CA GLU A 21 -1.21 -16.00 -7.55
C GLU A 21 -2.05 -15.46 -8.72
N THR A 22 -2.62 -16.37 -9.52
CA THR A 22 -3.49 -16.01 -10.65
C THR A 22 -4.74 -15.26 -10.20
N LEU A 23 -5.35 -15.67 -9.08
CA LEU A 23 -6.51 -15.03 -8.49
C LEU A 23 -6.17 -13.61 -7.99
N ASN A 24 -5.02 -13.42 -7.36
CA ASN A 24 -4.54 -12.09 -6.96
C ASN A 24 -4.30 -11.20 -8.18
N PHE A 25 -3.71 -11.73 -9.25
CA PHE A 25 -3.50 -10.99 -10.48
C PHE A 25 -4.82 -10.60 -11.16
N LEU A 26 -5.81 -11.49 -11.21
CA LEU A 26 -7.16 -11.16 -11.72
C LEU A 26 -7.85 -10.08 -10.89
N ARG A 27 -7.72 -10.11 -9.57
CA ARG A 27 -8.23 -9.04 -8.68
C ARG A 27 -7.56 -7.71 -8.99
N PHE A 28 -6.25 -7.70 -9.21
CA PHE A 28 -5.51 -6.51 -9.64
C PHE A 28 -6.01 -5.95 -10.98
N LEU A 29 -6.24 -6.81 -11.98
CA LEU A 29 -6.77 -6.35 -13.27
C LEU A 29 -8.17 -5.75 -13.13
N LYS A 30 -9.03 -6.33 -12.28
CA LYS A 30 -10.37 -5.79 -11.98
C LYS A 30 -10.30 -4.42 -11.30
N THR A 31 -9.42 -4.23 -10.31
CA THR A 31 -9.28 -2.94 -9.63
C THR A 31 -8.70 -1.86 -10.55
N LYS A 32 -7.79 -2.24 -11.46
CA LYS A 32 -7.25 -1.33 -12.49
C LYS A 32 -8.32 -0.86 -13.48
N GLN A 33 -9.26 -1.72 -13.87
CA GLN A 33 -10.37 -1.35 -14.76
C GLN A 33 -11.33 -0.36 -14.10
N ILE A 34 -11.59 -0.51 -12.79
CA ILE A 34 -12.46 0.41 -12.03
C ILE A 34 -11.84 1.81 -11.95
N LYS A 35 -10.52 1.93 -11.75
CA LYS A 35 -9.82 3.23 -11.74
C LYS A 35 -9.81 3.94 -13.10
N GLY A 36 -9.79 3.19 -14.20
CA GLY A 36 -9.78 3.75 -15.56
C GLY A 36 -11.10 4.39 -16.02
N GLN A 37 -12.20 4.22 -15.27
CA GLN A 37 -13.51 4.83 -15.59
C GLN A 37 -13.81 6.12 -14.78
N SER A 38 -12.94 6.52 -13.85
CA SER A 38 -13.14 7.74 -13.03
C SER A 38 -12.14 8.87 -13.32
N GLU A 39 -11.55 8.92 -14.52
CA GLU A 39 -10.69 10.03 -14.96
C GLU A 39 -11.35 10.86 -16.07
N ILE A 40 -12.59 11.33 -15.89
CA ILE A 40 -13.13 12.45 -16.68
C ILE A 40 -14.14 13.26 -15.86
N THR A 41 -13.71 14.09 -14.90
CA THR A 41 -14.25 15.46 -14.68
C THR A 41 -13.47 16.26 -13.62
N GLU A 42 -12.94 17.39 -14.09
CA GLU A 42 -12.71 18.72 -13.49
C GLU A 42 -12.73 18.96 -11.96
N SER A 43 -11.72 19.75 -11.55
CA SER A 43 -11.82 21.03 -10.85
C SER A 43 -12.93 21.21 -9.80
N THR A 44 -12.56 21.39 -8.54
CA THR A 44 -13.20 22.36 -7.61
C THR A 44 -12.34 22.50 -6.35
N GLN A 45 -11.80 23.72 -6.12
CA GLN A 45 -11.37 24.19 -4.80
C GLN A 45 -12.58 24.21 -3.85
N PRO A 46 -12.35 24.15 -2.54
CA PRO A 46 -12.73 25.34 -1.78
C PRO A 46 -11.65 25.80 -0.81
N ASN A 47 -11.47 27.13 -0.78
CA ASN A 47 -10.89 27.87 0.33
C ASN A 47 -11.73 27.67 1.60
N GLY A 48 -11.08 27.63 2.75
CA GLY A 48 -11.69 27.74 4.07
C GLY A 48 -10.64 28.15 5.10
N SER A 49 -10.83 29.33 5.68
CA SER A 49 -9.86 30.16 6.39
C SER A 49 -9.40 29.67 7.77
N GLN A 50 -8.34 30.33 8.23
CA GLN A 50 -7.55 30.16 9.46
C GLN A 50 -8.32 30.32 10.78
N GLU A 51 -7.83 29.67 11.83
CA GLU A 51 -7.73 30.21 13.20
C GLU A 51 -6.64 29.46 14.00
N THR A 52 -5.80 30.22 14.72
CA THR A 52 -4.73 29.81 15.69
C THR A 52 -5.01 30.54 17.02
N PRO A 53 -4.29 30.37 18.17
CA PRO A 53 -3.16 29.49 18.62
C PRO A 53 -3.46 28.86 20.05
N PRO A 54 -2.54 28.25 20.88
CA PRO A 54 -1.06 28.39 21.01
C PRO A 54 -0.23 27.07 21.06
N GLU A 55 0.93 27.04 20.39
CA GLU A 55 2.29 27.30 20.92
C GLU A 55 2.91 26.11 21.68
N ASN A 56 3.47 25.15 20.93
CA ASN A 56 4.85 24.67 21.10
C ASN A 56 5.21 23.70 19.95
N SER A 57 6.42 23.80 19.40
CA SER A 57 6.98 22.88 18.39
C SER A 57 6.44 22.97 16.95
N GLN A 58 6.26 24.16 16.38
CA GLN A 58 5.91 24.28 14.95
C GLN A 58 7.15 24.08 14.05
N LEU A 59 7.42 22.83 13.70
CA LEU A 59 8.05 22.55 12.40
C LEU A 59 7.21 23.27 11.32
N PRO A 60 7.83 23.90 10.31
CA PRO A 60 7.09 24.56 9.25
C PRO A 60 6.15 23.54 8.60
N TYR A 61 4.85 23.71 8.82
CA TYR A 61 3.82 22.88 8.21
C TYR A 61 3.89 23.12 6.69
N ARG A 62 4.61 22.26 6.00
CA ARG A 62 4.68 22.26 4.55
C ARG A 62 3.40 21.57 4.06
N PRO A 63 2.50 22.26 3.34
CA PRO A 63 1.35 21.59 2.75
C PRO A 63 1.87 20.42 1.91
N ALA A 64 1.27 19.24 2.09
CA ALA A 64 1.65 18.09 1.32
C ALA A 64 1.54 18.44 -0.16
N SER A 65 2.67 18.40 -0.87
CA SER A 65 2.64 18.50 -2.33
C SER A 65 1.80 17.33 -2.78
N GLY A 66 0.55 17.57 -3.22
CA GLY A 66 -0.42 16.56 -3.64
C GLY A 66 0.00 15.74 -4.87
N ARG A 67 1.30 15.74 -5.18
CA ARG A 67 1.94 14.92 -6.19
C ARG A 67 2.13 13.52 -5.64
N SER A 68 1.80 12.52 -6.45
CA SER A 68 1.97 11.10 -6.12
C SER A 68 3.37 10.80 -5.57
N ILE A 69 3.44 10.03 -4.49
CA ILE A 69 4.70 9.52 -3.91
C ILE A 69 5.48 8.69 -4.94
N LEU A 70 4.78 8.06 -5.89
CA LEU A 70 5.37 7.23 -6.93
C LEU A 70 6.23 7.99 -7.95
N ARG A 71 6.17 9.33 -7.99
CA ARG A 71 6.98 10.13 -8.92
C ARG A 71 8.49 9.94 -8.74
N HIS A 72 8.91 9.53 -7.54
CA HIS A 72 10.30 9.31 -7.15
C HIS A 72 10.66 7.82 -7.09
N ALA A 73 9.75 6.91 -7.47
CA ALA A 73 10.07 5.50 -7.54
C ALA A 73 11.12 5.27 -8.64
N GLY A 74 12.22 4.58 -8.32
CA GLY A 74 13.31 4.33 -9.26
C GLY A 74 14.28 5.49 -9.47
N THR A 75 14.07 6.65 -8.83
CA THR A 75 15.04 7.77 -8.84
C THR A 75 16.00 7.73 -7.64
N TRP A 76 15.92 6.69 -6.81
CA TRP A 76 16.80 6.54 -5.66
C TRP A 76 18.18 6.15 -6.17
N ALA A 77 19.18 6.96 -5.86
CA ALA A 77 20.57 6.76 -6.19
C ALA A 77 21.40 6.85 -4.91
N GLY A 78 22.35 5.93 -4.74
CA GLY A 78 23.15 5.79 -3.52
C GLY A 78 23.49 4.32 -3.26
N ASP A 79 24.67 4.06 -2.70
CA ASP A 79 25.13 2.75 -2.21
C ASP A 79 25.05 2.65 -0.67
N ASP A 80 24.39 3.62 -0.03
CA ASP A 80 24.25 3.84 1.41
C ASP A 80 23.11 3.04 2.06
N TYR A 81 22.54 2.06 1.35
CA TYR A 81 21.46 1.21 1.86
C TYR A 81 21.82 0.54 3.18
N GLU A 82 23.01 -0.06 3.25
CA GLU A 82 23.46 -0.84 4.42
C GLU A 82 23.72 0.08 5.63
N GLU A 83 24.32 1.25 5.41
CA GLU A 83 24.57 2.25 6.46
C GLU A 83 23.25 2.78 7.04
N CYS A 84 22.31 3.16 6.18
CA CYS A 84 20.99 3.62 6.60
C CYS A 84 20.21 2.54 7.36
N LEU A 85 20.29 1.28 6.90
CA LEU A 85 19.64 0.16 7.56
C LEU A 85 20.23 -0.09 8.95
N GLN A 86 21.56 -0.06 9.08
CA GLN A 86 22.24 -0.21 10.37
C GLN A 86 21.88 0.91 11.35
N LEU A 87 21.79 2.16 10.87
CA LEU A 87 21.35 3.30 11.69
C LEU A 87 19.93 3.08 12.24
N VAL A 88 19.01 2.57 11.44
CA VAL A 88 17.65 2.23 11.88
C VAL A 88 17.69 1.12 12.93
N TYR A 89 18.47 0.06 12.73
CA TYR A 89 18.61 -1.00 13.73
C TYR A 89 19.21 -0.50 15.05
N ALA A 90 20.18 0.41 14.99
CA ALA A 90 20.85 0.96 16.17
C ALA A 90 19.96 1.93 16.95
N THR A 91 19.11 2.70 16.26
CA THR A 91 18.29 3.75 16.88
C THR A 91 16.87 3.33 17.19
N ARG A 92 16.36 2.26 16.57
CA ARG A 92 14.98 1.80 16.83
C ARG A 92 14.81 1.34 18.27
N GLY A 93 13.72 1.78 18.90
CA GLY A 93 13.30 1.26 20.20
C GLY A 93 12.87 -0.20 20.13
N LYS A 94 13.07 -0.94 21.23
CA LYS A 94 12.48 -2.28 21.38
C LYS A 94 10.97 -2.13 21.57
N ALA A 95 10.18 -2.46 20.56
CA ALA A 95 8.74 -2.59 20.71
C ALA A 95 8.44 -3.98 21.31
N ASN A 96 7.73 -4.02 22.43
CA ASN A 96 7.15 -5.24 22.96
C ASN A 96 5.66 -5.25 22.58
N PHE A 97 5.28 -6.20 21.73
CA PHE A 97 3.89 -6.46 21.42
C PHE A 97 3.46 -7.60 22.35
N ALA A 98 2.70 -7.26 23.39
CA ALA A 98 2.04 -8.26 24.21
C ALA A 98 0.97 -8.93 23.35
N TYR A 99 1.33 -10.03 22.70
CA TYR A 99 0.37 -10.92 22.08
C TYR A 99 -0.28 -11.73 23.20
N ASP A 100 -1.50 -11.35 23.56
CA ASP A 100 -2.41 -12.23 24.27
C ASP A 100 -2.83 -13.33 23.29
N ASN A 101 -2.16 -14.48 23.35
CA ASN A 101 -2.51 -15.66 22.58
C ASN A 101 -3.74 -16.35 23.19
N SER A 102 -4.87 -15.63 23.30
CA SER A 102 -6.13 -16.12 23.86
C SER A 102 -6.92 -17.04 22.89
N PHE A 103 -6.24 -17.77 22.00
CA PHE A 103 -6.92 -18.64 21.01
C PHE A 103 -6.89 -20.13 21.36
N ASP A 104 -6.34 -20.52 22.52
CA ASP A 104 -6.24 -21.93 22.93
C ASP A 104 -7.39 -22.42 23.84
N ASP A 105 -8.62 -21.91 23.68
CA ASP A 105 -9.80 -22.48 24.37
C ASP A 105 -10.97 -22.76 23.42
N VAL A 106 -10.76 -23.70 22.49
CA VAL A 106 -11.86 -24.51 21.93
C VAL A 106 -11.38 -25.96 21.85
N SER A 107 -11.34 -26.64 23.00
CA SER A 107 -11.46 -28.10 23.03
C SER A 107 -12.20 -28.57 24.29
N ALA A 108 -13.49 -28.88 24.15
CA ALA A 108 -14.20 -30.00 24.78
C ALA A 108 -15.66 -30.00 24.31
#